data_AF-A0A244EJ34-F1
#
_entry.id   AF-A0A244EJ34-F1
#
_cell.length_a   1.000
_cell.length_b   1.000
_cell.length_c   1.000
_cell.angle_alpha   90.00
_cell.angle_beta   90.00
_cell.angle_gamma   90.00
#
_symmetry.space_group_name_H-M   'P 1'
#
loop_
_entity.id
_entity.type
_entity.pdbx_description
1 polymer ?
#
loop_
_entity_poly.entity_id
_entity_poly.type
_entity_poly.pdbx_seq_one_letter_code
_entity_poly.pdbx_strand_id
1 'polypeptide(L)'
;MLDIRPFTNEQWWAMCDAHMSLPEPLAKADLNKPFVYDRRYGVFYVAPGHHQHAMSILLAFRHGHTKGPAVAELLGLKFSHGTADEWLRTTPGACFLSSVGKNVLAGNRDSLSIIERRMIGRRVSYAFE
;
A
#
# COMPACT_ATOMS: atom_id res chain seq x y z
N MET A 1 9.22 10.12 -25.81
CA MET A 1 8.97 9.26 -24.63
C MET A 1 8.82 10.19 -23.44
N LEU A 2 7.60 10.38 -22.93
CA LEU A 2 7.41 11.13 -21.69
C LEU A 2 7.97 10.27 -20.57
N ASP A 3 9.01 10.77 -19.91
CA ASP A 3 9.60 10.21 -18.71
C ASP A 3 8.60 10.42 -17.55
N ILE A 4 7.51 9.65 -17.55
CA ILE A 4 6.49 9.72 -16.50
C ILE A 4 7.08 8.97 -15.31
N ARG A 5 7.91 9.65 -14.51
CA ARG A 5 8.16 9.16 -13.16
C ARG A 5 6.85 9.31 -12.37
N PRO A 6 6.24 8.22 -11.91
CA PRO A 6 4.98 8.31 -11.16
C PRO A 6 5.14 9.02 -9.80
N PHE A 7 6.39 9.28 -9.38
CA PHE A 7 6.74 9.90 -8.11
C PHE A 7 7.73 11.05 -8.31
N THR A 8 7.57 12.13 -7.53
CA THR A 8 8.60 13.17 -7.41
C THR A 8 9.85 12.62 -6.70
N ASN A 9 10.95 13.37 -6.73
CA ASN A 9 12.14 13.00 -5.96
C ASN A 9 11.85 12.93 -4.45
N GLU A 10 11.04 13.85 -3.89
CA GLU A 10 10.70 13.76 -2.46
C GLU A 10 9.84 12.53 -2.14
N GLN A 11 8.91 12.17 -3.03
CA GLN A 11 8.11 10.95 -2.89
C GLN A 11 8.99 9.70 -2.99
N TRP A 12 9.96 9.69 -3.90
CA TRP A 12 10.93 8.59 -3.99
C TRP A 12 11.74 8.43 -2.71
N TRP A 13 12.27 9.52 -2.14
CA TRP A 13 13.00 9.44 -0.87
C TRP A 13 12.13 8.96 0.28
N ALA A 14 10.88 9.41 0.36
CA ALA A 14 9.93 8.91 1.36
C ALA A 14 9.62 7.42 1.20
N MET A 15 9.55 6.92 -0.03
CA MET A 15 9.41 5.48 -0.30
C MET A 15 10.64 4.69 0.14
N CYS A 16 11.85 5.21 -0.09
CA CYS A 16 13.09 4.62 0.40
C CYS A 16 13.11 4.53 1.93
N ASP A 17 12.70 5.58 2.63
CA ASP A 17 12.60 5.61 4.11
C ASP A 17 11.57 4.59 4.64
N ALA A 18 10.58 4.23 3.83
CA ALA A 18 9.61 3.18 4.11
C ALA A 18 10.02 1.80 3.55
N HIS A 19 11.25 1.64 3.04
CA HIS A 19 11.78 0.40 2.46
C HIS A 19 10.89 -0.19 1.36
N MET A 20 10.31 0.67 0.53
CA MET A 20 9.47 0.30 -0.59
C MET A 20 10.30 0.16 -1.87
N SER A 21 9.98 -0.83 -2.70
CA SER A 21 10.45 -0.88 -4.08
C SER A 21 9.73 0.17 -4.95
N LEU A 22 10.16 0.34 -6.20
CA LEU A 22 9.27 0.88 -7.23
C LEU A 22 8.12 -0.13 -7.47
N PRO A 23 6.92 0.35 -7.88
CA PRO A 23 5.80 -0.53 -8.07
C PRO A 23 5.95 -1.37 -9.34
N GLU A 24 5.56 -2.64 -9.24
CA GLU A 24 5.40 -3.53 -10.39
C GLU A 24 3.91 -3.69 -10.76
N PRO A 25 3.56 -3.84 -12.04
CA PRO A 25 2.20 -4.19 -12.42
C PRO A 25 1.74 -5.49 -11.75
N LEU A 26 0.49 -5.54 -11.25
CA LEU A 26 -0.04 -6.72 -10.54
C LEU A 26 0.13 -8.03 -11.34
N ALA A 27 0.00 -7.96 -12.67
CA ALA A 27 0.15 -9.12 -13.57
C ALA A 27 1.57 -9.69 -13.64
N LYS A 28 2.59 -8.92 -13.21
CA LYS A 28 4.00 -9.28 -13.29
C LYS A 28 4.64 -9.51 -11.91
N ALA A 29 3.96 -9.12 -10.85
CA ALA A 29 4.51 -9.14 -9.51
C ALA A 29 4.54 -10.56 -8.91
N ASP A 30 5.59 -10.86 -8.14
CA ASP A 30 5.72 -12.06 -7.32
C ASP A 30 5.00 -11.87 -5.97
N LEU A 31 3.74 -12.30 -5.93
CA LEU A 31 2.85 -12.15 -4.78
C LEU A 31 3.12 -13.14 -3.63
N ASN A 32 4.26 -13.85 -3.68
CA ASN A 32 4.75 -14.67 -2.57
C ASN A 32 5.59 -13.85 -1.58
N LYS A 33 6.12 -12.70 -2.01
CA LYS A 33 6.90 -11.79 -1.18
C LYS A 33 5.99 -10.83 -0.40
N PRO A 34 6.42 -10.30 0.75
CA PRO A 34 5.68 -9.24 1.43
C PRO A 34 5.49 -8.03 0.51
N PHE A 35 4.27 -7.54 0.41
CA PHE A 35 3.92 -6.47 -0.53
C PHE A 35 2.80 -5.57 -0.01
N VAL A 36 2.73 -4.36 -0.57
CA VAL A 36 1.58 -3.45 -0.51
C VAL A 36 1.12 -3.21 -1.95
N TYR A 37 -0.16 -3.42 -2.23
CA TYR A 37 -0.75 -3.21 -3.54
C TYR A 37 -1.68 -2.00 -3.50
N ASP A 38 -1.48 -1.08 -4.43
CA ASP A 38 -2.38 0.04 -4.69
C ASP A 38 -2.76 0.00 -6.18
N ARG A 39 -4.06 -0.07 -6.49
CA ARG A 39 -4.54 -0.14 -7.87
C ARG A 39 -3.99 0.97 -8.78
N ARG A 40 -3.75 2.16 -8.24
CA ARG A 40 -3.24 3.30 -9.02
C ARG A 40 -1.80 3.08 -9.47
N TYR A 41 -1.00 2.38 -8.67
CA TYR A 41 0.45 2.31 -8.86
C TYR A 41 0.94 0.91 -9.22
N GLY A 42 0.41 -0.12 -8.57
CA GLY A 42 0.86 -1.49 -8.66
C GLY A 42 1.28 -2.05 -7.30
N VAL A 43 2.15 -3.06 -7.34
CA VAL A 43 2.65 -3.81 -6.20
C VAL A 43 4.01 -3.25 -5.80
N PHE A 44 4.09 -2.74 -4.58
CA PHE A 44 5.33 -2.37 -3.93
C PHE A 44 5.79 -3.54 -3.06
N TYR A 45 7.01 -4.05 -3.27
CA TYR A 45 7.62 -4.93 -2.30
C TYR A 45 8.09 -4.12 -1.10
N VAL A 46 7.89 -4.66 0.08
CA VAL A 46 8.20 -3.96 1.33
C VAL A 46 8.99 -4.89 2.25
N ALA A 47 10.05 -4.35 2.86
CA ALA A 47 10.85 -5.11 3.82
C ALA A 47 10.01 -5.58 5.04
N PRO A 48 10.38 -6.72 5.67
CA PRO A 48 9.69 -7.19 6.87
C PRO A 48 9.54 -6.11 7.94
N GLY A 49 8.32 -5.93 8.47
CA GLY A 49 8.03 -4.92 9.49
C GLY A 49 7.69 -3.51 8.97
N HIS A 50 7.83 -3.23 7.67
CA HIS A 50 7.65 -1.85 7.15
C HIS A 50 6.30 -1.58 6.45
N HIS A 51 5.42 -2.59 6.29
CA HIS A 51 4.15 -2.43 5.56
C HIS A 51 3.27 -1.28 6.08
N GLN A 52 3.13 -1.10 7.40
CA GLN A 52 2.35 0.01 7.96
C GLN A 52 2.95 1.38 7.61
N HIS A 53 4.28 1.50 7.63
CA HIS A 53 4.95 2.72 7.21
C HIS A 53 4.69 2.99 5.72
N ALA A 54 4.87 1.97 4.86
CA ALA A 54 4.59 2.06 3.43
C ALA A 54 3.15 2.50 3.13
N MET A 55 2.16 1.87 3.78
CA MET A 55 0.74 2.23 3.65
C MET A 55 0.48 3.68 4.11
N SER A 56 1.12 4.11 5.20
CA SER A 56 1.03 5.50 5.67
C SER A 56 1.64 6.50 4.69
N ILE A 57 2.72 6.15 3.98
CA ILE A 57 3.33 7.00 2.95
C ILE A 57 2.40 7.13 1.74
N LEU A 58 1.80 6.03 1.30
CA LEU A 58 0.82 6.06 0.20
C LEU A 58 -0.42 6.90 0.55
N LEU A 59 -0.89 6.85 1.81
CA LEU A 59 -1.93 7.75 2.28
C LEU A 59 -1.46 9.22 2.22
N ALA A 60 -0.25 9.51 2.66
CA ALA A 60 0.30 10.86 2.60
C ALA A 60 0.30 11.40 1.17
N PHE A 61 0.74 10.59 0.20
CA PHE A 61 0.77 10.99 -1.21
C PHE A 61 -0.63 11.31 -1.74
N ARG A 62 -1.65 10.57 -1.32
CA ARG A 62 -3.05 10.81 -1.70
C ARG A 62 -3.58 12.15 -1.17
N HIS A 63 -3.02 12.64 -0.06
CA HIS A 63 -3.36 13.93 0.54
C HIS A 63 -2.38 15.06 0.16
N GLY A 64 -1.49 14.84 -0.82
CA GLY A 64 -0.54 15.87 -1.27
C GLY A 64 0.65 16.09 -0.34
N HIS A 65 0.86 15.19 0.63
CA HIS A 65 2.02 15.20 1.52
C HIS A 65 3.04 14.15 1.11
N THR A 66 4.28 14.27 1.58
CA THR A 66 5.36 13.30 1.34
C THR A 66 5.75 12.52 2.58
N LYS A 67 5.18 12.84 3.75
CA LYS A 67 5.57 12.27 5.04
C LYS A 67 4.35 11.70 5.77
N GLY A 68 4.50 10.49 6.29
CA GLY A 68 3.45 9.81 7.07
C GLY A 68 2.96 10.57 8.30
N PRO A 69 3.85 11.19 9.12
CA PRO A 69 3.42 12.01 10.24
C PRO A 69 2.54 13.20 9.86
N ALA A 70 2.79 13.83 8.69
CA ALA A 70 1.99 14.98 8.24
C ALA A 70 0.54 14.60 7.94
N VAL A 71 0.32 13.43 7.32
CA VAL A 71 -1.05 12.95 7.08
C VAL A 71 -1.71 12.42 8.36
N ALA A 72 -0.92 11.91 9.31
CA ALA A 72 -1.43 11.52 10.62
C ALA A 72 -1.96 12.74 11.39
N GLU A 73 -1.20 13.84 11.41
CA GLU A 73 -1.62 15.11 12.01
C GLU A 73 -2.87 15.69 11.31
N LEU A 74 -2.87 15.71 9.97
CA LEU A 74 -3.99 16.19 9.16
C LEU A 74 -5.30 15.46 9.48
N LEU A 75 -5.24 14.14 9.69
CA LEU A 75 -6.40 13.29 9.90
C LEU A 75 -6.71 13.04 11.39
N GLY A 76 -5.90 13.56 12.31
CA GLY A 76 -6.04 13.27 13.75
C GLY A 76 -5.81 11.79 14.09
N LEU A 77 -4.93 11.10 13.37
CA LEU A 77 -4.64 9.68 13.50
C LEU A 77 -3.26 9.42 14.14
N LYS A 78 -3.07 8.22 14.68
CA LYS A 78 -1.76 7.78 15.18
C LYS A 78 -0.89 7.25 14.05
N PHE A 79 0.29 7.83 13.86
CA PHE A 79 1.31 7.29 12.97
C PHE A 79 2.01 6.05 13.58
N SER A 80 2.33 4.99 12.82
CA SER A 80 1.90 4.67 11.45
C SER A 80 0.67 3.74 11.40
N HIS A 81 0.24 3.21 12.55
CA HIS A 81 -0.82 2.20 12.59
C HIS A 81 -2.19 2.74 12.16
N GLY A 82 -2.63 3.87 12.72
CA GLY A 82 -3.92 4.46 12.39
C GLY A 82 -3.99 4.95 10.94
N THR A 83 -2.88 5.49 10.43
CA THR A 83 -2.79 5.88 9.02
C THR A 83 -2.73 4.68 8.07
N ALA A 84 -2.12 3.57 8.45
CA ALA A 84 -2.16 2.34 7.67
C ALA A 84 -3.58 1.75 7.60
N ASP A 85 -4.29 1.72 8.74
CA ASP A 85 -5.68 1.26 8.77
C ASP A 85 -6.59 2.15 7.92
N GLU A 86 -6.42 3.47 8.03
CA GLU A 86 -7.18 4.44 7.24
C GLU A 86 -6.89 4.30 5.73
N TRP A 87 -5.63 4.06 5.36
CA TRP A 87 -5.26 3.78 3.98
C TRP A 87 -5.99 2.54 3.46
N LEU A 88 -5.95 1.44 4.20
CA LEU A 88 -6.57 0.18 3.81
C LEU A 88 -8.10 0.28 3.75
N ARG A 89 -8.69 1.10 4.63
CA ARG A 89 -10.13 1.34 4.72
C ARG A 89 -10.67 2.17 3.56
N THR A 90 -9.92 3.19 3.15
CA THR A 90 -10.41 4.23 2.24
C THR A 90 -9.82 4.17 0.85
N THR A 91 -8.88 3.27 0.57
CA THR A 91 -8.25 3.16 -0.76
C THR A 91 -8.86 2.00 -1.53
N PRO A 92 -9.70 2.26 -2.55
CA PRO A 92 -10.24 1.20 -3.40
C PRO A 92 -9.11 0.49 -4.16
N GLY A 93 -9.13 -0.83 -4.14
CA GLY A 93 -8.08 -1.64 -4.75
C GLY A 93 -6.83 -1.78 -3.89
N ALA A 94 -6.88 -1.42 -2.62
CA ALA A 94 -5.77 -1.64 -1.70
C ALA A 94 -5.81 -3.04 -1.08
N CYS A 95 -4.65 -3.68 -1.03
CA CYS A 95 -4.41 -4.83 -0.17
C CYS A 95 -2.92 -4.96 0.17
N PHE A 96 -2.57 -5.81 1.13
CA PHE A 96 -1.18 -6.07 1.45
C PHE A 96 -0.97 -7.51 1.94
N LEU A 97 0.26 -7.99 1.84
CA LEU A 97 0.74 -9.19 2.49
C LEU A 97 1.88 -8.81 3.45
N SER A 98 1.66 -9.03 4.75
CA SER A 98 2.70 -8.85 5.75
C SER A 98 3.70 -10.01 5.74
N SER A 99 4.93 -9.75 6.17
CA SER A 99 5.97 -10.78 6.36
C SER A 99 5.62 -11.84 7.40
N VAL A 100 4.69 -11.55 8.31
CA VAL A 100 4.19 -12.51 9.33
C VAL A 100 2.81 -13.08 8.99
N GLY A 101 2.14 -12.53 7.98
CA GLY A 101 0.79 -12.93 7.59
C GLY A 101 0.77 -14.08 6.60
N LYS A 102 -0.19 -15.00 6.73
CA LYS A 102 -0.42 -16.08 5.75
C LYS A 102 -1.35 -15.66 4.60
N ASN A 103 -2.27 -14.74 4.90
CA ASN A 103 -3.29 -14.26 3.97
C ASN A 103 -2.98 -12.84 3.52
N VAL A 104 -3.46 -12.49 2.33
CA VAL A 104 -3.54 -11.11 1.88
C VAL A 104 -4.65 -10.42 2.65
N LEU A 105 -4.41 -9.21 3.15
CA LEU A 105 -5.40 -8.40 3.85
C LEU A 105 -5.88 -7.26 2.96
N ALA A 106 -7.19 -7.12 2.84
CA ALA A 106 -7.88 -6.01 2.20
C ALA A 106 -8.79 -5.30 3.23
N GLY A 107 -9.29 -4.11 2.92
CA GLY A 107 -10.18 -3.38 3.83
C GLY A 107 -11.48 -4.11 4.11
N ASN A 108 -12.21 -4.44 3.04
CA ASN A 108 -13.51 -5.11 3.02
C ASN A 108 -13.71 -5.90 1.70
N ARG A 109 -14.81 -6.66 1.58
CA ARG A 109 -15.18 -7.42 0.38
C ARG A 109 -15.22 -6.62 -0.92
N ASP A 110 -15.56 -5.34 -0.83
CA ASP A 110 -15.68 -4.46 -1.99
C ASP A 110 -14.37 -3.78 -2.36
N SER A 111 -13.30 -3.96 -1.56
CA SER A 111 -12.01 -3.32 -1.79
C SER A 111 -11.36 -3.79 -3.09
N LEU A 112 -11.47 -5.09 -3.38
CA LEU A 112 -10.88 -5.71 -4.57
C LEU A 112 -11.97 -6.11 -5.57
N SER A 113 -11.70 -5.91 -6.85
CA SER A 113 -12.50 -6.46 -7.93
C SER A 113 -12.34 -7.98 -8.02
N ILE A 114 -13.25 -8.63 -8.75
CA ILE A 114 -13.15 -10.08 -9.04
C ILE A 114 -11.84 -10.41 -9.76
N ILE A 115 -11.40 -9.53 -10.68
CA ILE A 115 -10.18 -9.73 -11.46
C ILE A 115 -8.95 -9.65 -10.56
N GLU A 116 -8.85 -8.62 -9.71
CA GLU A 116 -7.73 -8.47 -8.77
C GLU A 116 -7.65 -9.67 -7.82
N ARG A 117 -8.78 -10.13 -7.28
CA ARG A 117 -8.80 -11.34 -6.43
C ARG A 117 -8.29 -12.57 -7.16
N ARG A 118 -8.69 -12.76 -8.42
CA ARG A 118 -8.21 -13.89 -9.25
C ARG A 118 -6.71 -13.78 -9.52
N MET A 119 -6.21 -12.58 -9.84
CA MET A 119 -4.78 -12.35 -10.08
C MET A 119 -3.94 -12.52 -8.81
N ILE A 120 -4.46 -12.10 -7.66
CA ILE A 120 -3.79 -12.29 -6.37
C ILE A 120 -3.63 -13.78 -6.06
N GLY A 121 -4.58 -14.62 -6.47
CA GLY A 121 -4.46 -16.08 -6.42
C GLY A 121 -4.29 -16.65 -5.00
N ARG A 122 -4.58 -15.86 -3.97
CA ARG A 122 -4.40 -16.21 -2.55
C ARG A 122 -5.66 -15.94 -1.75
N ARG A 123 -5.74 -16.58 -0.58
CA ARG A 123 -6.80 -16.28 0.39
C ARG A 123 -6.70 -14.81 0.81
N VAL A 124 -7.80 -14.09 0.64
CA VAL A 124 -7.98 -12.72 1.10
C VAL A 124 -8.78 -12.72 2.40
N SER A 125 -8.25 -12.03 3.40
CA SER A 125 -8.92 -11.69 4.66
C SER A 125 -9.29 -10.21 4.65
N TYR A 126 -10.31 -9.84 5.41
CA TYR A 126 -10.81 -8.46 5.48
C TYR A 126 -10.62 -7.89 6.87
N ALA A 127 -10.12 -6.66 6.95
CA ALA A 127 -9.71 -6.03 8.21
C ALA A 127 -10.86 -5.35 8.96
N PHE A 128 -11.93 -4.93 8.27
CA PHE A 128 -13.00 -4.09 8.84
C PHE A 128 -14.41 -4.67 8.62
N GLU A 129 -14.53 -5.99 8.52
CA GLU A 129 -15.82 -6.71 8.42
C GLU A 129 -16.33 -7.19 9.77
#